data_AF-A0A7Y5KX54-F1
#
_entry.id   AF-A0A7Y5KX54-F1
#
_cell.length_a   1.000
_cell.length_b   1.000
_cell.length_c   1.000
_cell.angle_alpha   90.00
_cell.angle_beta   90.00
_cell.angle_gamma   90.00
#
_symmetry.space_group_name_H-M   'P 1'
#
loop_
_entity.id
_entity.type
_entity.pdbx_description
1 polymer ?
#
loop_
_entity_poly.entity_id
_entity_poly.type
_entity_poly.pdbx_seq_one_letter_code
_entity_poly.pdbx_strand_id
1 'polypeptide(L)'
;MQIRDPGFFSRGSIQLPPSPHVTPDSLLQELQQAFSGKGYEVYKTALIGADLVLKRSGWTGLALKIKHGPHGTEILFNAFAPSVLVRLLAMGLIPIIILYTGPWKAMIAEFKEYAPSSGLLRGQLHGQGAAPQMGQGYPAQAGYPQQPQQGYAPQGHPPQGHPGQGYGQQPGQGNWGQN
;
A
#
# COMPACT_ATOMS: atom_id res chain seq x y z
N MET A 1 1.32 5.55 -17.30
CA MET A 1 2.00 6.00 -16.07
C MET A 1 2.47 7.42 -16.29
N GLN A 2 2.17 8.34 -15.35
CA GLN A 2 2.67 9.72 -15.38
C GLN A 2 3.55 9.94 -14.16
N ILE A 3 4.78 10.40 -14.35
CA ILE A 3 5.72 10.71 -13.27
C ILE A 3 5.86 12.23 -13.18
N ARG A 4 5.66 12.80 -11.98
CA ARG A 4 5.90 14.20 -11.68
C ARG A 4 7.04 14.32 -10.68
N ASP A 5 7.94 15.25 -10.96
CA ASP A 5 9.07 15.54 -10.09
C ASP A 5 8.65 16.26 -8.80
N PRO A 6 9.36 16.02 -7.69
CA PRO A 6 9.18 16.81 -6.48
C PRO A 6 9.61 18.26 -6.77
N GLY A 7 8.76 19.20 -6.38
CA GLY A 7 9.09 20.63 -6.34
C GLY A 7 9.58 21.05 -4.96
N PHE A 8 9.84 22.34 -4.77
CA PHE A 8 10.34 22.87 -3.50
C PHE A 8 9.40 22.60 -2.32
N PHE A 9 8.09 22.66 -2.56
CA PHE A 9 7.04 22.40 -1.56
C PHE A 9 6.14 21.21 -1.91
N SER A 10 6.41 20.53 -3.02
CA SER A 10 5.55 19.47 -3.53
C SER A 10 6.28 18.14 -3.59
N ARG A 11 5.56 17.07 -3.23
CA ARG A 11 6.07 15.71 -3.36
C ARG A 11 6.10 15.32 -4.83
N GLY A 12 7.04 14.45 -5.20
CA GLY A 12 6.98 13.76 -6.47
C GLY A 12 5.81 12.77 -6.44
N SER A 13 5.27 12.45 -7.61
CA SER A 13 4.13 11.53 -7.72
C SER A 13 4.26 10.63 -8.94
N ILE A 14 3.93 9.35 -8.79
CA ILE A 14 3.72 8.42 -9.89
C ILE A 14 2.23 8.10 -9.93
N GLN A 15 1.57 8.45 -11.03
CA GLN A 15 0.18 8.12 -11.27
C GLN A 15 0.08 6.83 -12.08
N LEU A 16 -0.67 5.90 -11.51
CA LEU A 16 -0.98 4.59 -12.06
C LEU A 16 -2.48 4.51 -12.35
N PRO A 17 -2.91 3.65 -13.30
CA PRO A 17 -4.29 3.19 -13.36
C PRO A 17 -4.76 2.62 -12.00
N PRO A 18 -6.07 2.37 -11.82
CA PRO A 18 -6.57 1.66 -10.65
C PRO A 18 -5.83 0.34 -10.44
N SER A 19 -5.02 0.28 -9.38
CA SER A 19 -4.09 -0.82 -9.09
C SER A 19 -4.22 -1.20 -7.61
N PRO A 20 -5.33 -1.86 -7.21
CA PRO A 20 -5.59 -2.21 -5.80
C PRO A 20 -4.55 -3.20 -5.24
N HIS A 21 -3.82 -3.88 -6.11
CA HIS A 21 -2.73 -4.79 -5.75
C HIS A 21 -1.46 -4.07 -5.30
N VAL A 22 -1.30 -2.77 -5.59
CA VAL A 22 -0.14 -1.97 -5.15
C VAL A 22 -0.35 -1.58 -3.69
N THR A 23 0.03 -2.48 -2.79
CA THR A 23 -0.05 -2.29 -1.34
C THR A 23 1.32 -1.95 -0.76
N PRO A 24 1.40 -1.45 0.50
CA PRO A 24 2.68 -1.27 1.16
C PRO A 24 3.52 -2.56 1.22
N ASP A 25 2.88 -3.72 1.40
CA ASP A 25 3.56 -5.02 1.45
C ASP A 25 4.12 -5.46 0.10
N SER A 26 3.30 -5.41 -0.96
CA SER A 26 3.75 -5.79 -2.29
C SER A 26 4.85 -4.86 -2.80
N LEU A 27 4.71 -3.55 -2.54
CA LEU A 27 5.71 -2.56 -2.91
C LEU A 27 7.00 -2.74 -2.10
N LEU A 28 6.91 -3.05 -0.80
CA LEU A 28 8.08 -3.36 0.02
C LEU A 28 8.87 -4.52 -0.57
N GLN A 29 8.21 -5.65 -0.85
CA GLN A 29 8.86 -6.85 -1.38
C GLN A 29 9.56 -6.56 -2.71
N GLU A 30 8.88 -5.86 -3.62
CA GLU A 30 9.42 -5.54 -4.93
C GLU A 30 10.62 -4.58 -4.84
N LEU A 31 10.54 -3.56 -3.98
CA LEU A 31 11.66 -2.64 -3.77
C LEU A 31 12.84 -3.33 -3.10
N GLN A 32 12.60 -4.24 -2.15
CA GLN A 32 13.67 -5.04 -1.56
C GLN A 32 14.36 -5.87 -2.64
N GLN A 33 13.61 -6.53 -3.52
CA GLN A 33 14.18 -7.30 -4.62
C GLN A 33 15.02 -6.41 -5.57
N ALA A 34 14.52 -5.22 -5.90
CA ALA A 34 15.17 -4.33 -6.87
C ALA A 34 16.39 -3.57 -6.30
N PHE A 35 16.39 -3.24 -5.01
CA PHE A 35 17.37 -2.31 -4.43
C PHE A 35 18.29 -2.91 -3.36
N SER A 36 17.98 -4.06 -2.76
CA SER A 36 18.83 -4.63 -1.69
C SER A 36 20.23 -4.99 -2.21
N GLY A 37 20.33 -5.50 -3.44
CA GLY A 37 21.62 -5.78 -4.10
C GLY A 37 22.47 -4.54 -4.39
N LYS A 38 21.86 -3.35 -4.29
CA LYS A 38 22.52 -2.04 -4.49
C LYS A 38 22.90 -1.36 -3.16
N GLY A 39 22.75 -2.06 -2.04
CA GLY A 39 23.04 -1.54 -0.70
C GLY A 39 21.97 -0.62 -0.12
N TYR A 40 20.74 -0.70 -0.60
CA TYR A 40 19.61 0.01 -0.02
C TYR A 40 18.88 -0.88 0.99
N GLU A 41 18.33 -0.25 2.02
CA GLU A 41 17.39 -0.85 2.96
C GLU A 41 15.97 -0.37 2.64
N VAL A 42 14.98 -1.27 2.67
CA VAL A 42 13.58 -0.90 2.51
C VAL A 42 12.78 -1.45 3.68
N TYR A 43 11.99 -0.59 4.33
CA TYR A 43 11.19 -0.96 5.49
C TYR A 43 9.90 -0.13 5.58
N LYS A 44 8.90 -0.68 6.27
CA LYS A 44 7.66 0.04 6.61
C LYS A 44 7.93 1.08 7.68
N THR A 45 7.21 2.19 7.63
CA THR A 45 7.35 3.27 8.61
C THR A 45 6.00 3.70 9.17
N ALA A 46 6.00 4.12 10.44
CA ALA A 46 4.85 4.73 11.11
C ALA A 46 4.85 6.26 11.00
N LEU A 47 5.69 6.83 10.13
CA LEU A 47 5.78 8.28 9.95
C LEU A 47 4.51 8.83 9.29
N ILE A 48 4.00 9.93 9.83
CA ILE A 48 2.81 10.58 9.29
C ILE A 48 3.07 10.98 7.84
N GLY A 49 2.25 10.42 6.94
CA GLY A 49 2.31 10.71 5.52
C GLY A 49 3.35 9.92 4.73
N ALA A 50 3.87 8.81 5.27
CA ALA A 50 4.66 7.80 4.54
C ALA A 50 4.25 6.38 4.98
N ASP A 51 4.29 5.43 4.05
CA ASP A 51 4.06 4.00 4.32
C ASP A 51 5.37 3.23 4.34
N LEU A 52 6.28 3.57 3.42
CA LEU A 52 7.58 2.92 3.27
C LEU A 52 8.71 3.94 3.26
N VAL A 53 9.89 3.49 3.65
CA VAL A 53 11.14 4.22 3.45
C VAL A 53 12.08 3.34 2.65
N LEU A 54 12.56 3.87 1.53
CA LEU A 54 13.74 3.37 0.82
C LEU A 54 14.94 4.18 1.33
N LYS A 55 15.90 3.53 1.97
CA LYS A 55 17.05 4.17 2.62
C LYS A 55 18.34 3.72 1.93
N ARG A 56 19.22 4.66 1.62
CA ARG A 56 20.58 4.36 1.16
C ARG A 56 21.62 4.55 2.26
N SER A 57 21.41 5.53 3.15
CA SER A 57 22.30 5.80 4.28
C SER A 57 21.53 6.44 5.44
N GLY A 58 22.21 6.69 6.57
CA GLY A 58 21.61 7.46 7.67
C GLY A 58 21.23 8.90 7.27
N TRP A 59 21.85 9.43 6.22
CA TRP A 59 21.57 10.76 5.68
C TRP A 59 20.50 10.72 4.59
N THR A 60 20.61 9.78 3.64
CA THR A 60 19.81 9.77 2.41
C THR A 60 18.73 8.69 2.40
N GLY A 61 17.50 9.09 2.10
CA GLY A 61 16.37 8.21 1.91
C GLY A 61 15.23 8.86 1.11
N LEU A 62 14.27 8.03 0.74
CA LEU A 62 13.05 8.38 0.02
C LEU A 62 11.86 7.82 0.81
N ALA A 63 10.98 8.72 1.25
CA ALA A 63 9.72 8.34 1.87
C ALA A 63 8.66 8.14 0.78
N LEU A 64 7.97 7.01 0.81
CA LEU A 64 6.96 6.63 -0.16
C LEU A 64 5.60 6.55 0.55
N LYS A 65 4.55 7.09 -0.08
CA LYS A 65 3.17 7.00 0.38
C LYS A 65 2.30 6.51 -0.77
N ILE A 66 1.50 5.50 -0.51
CA ILE A 66 0.54 4.96 -1.47
C ILE A 66 -0.81 5.58 -1.16
N LYS A 67 -1.50 6.04 -2.20
CA LYS A 67 -2.88 6.53 -2.14
C LYS A 67 -3.70 5.82 -3.20
N HIS A 68 -4.80 5.23 -2.78
CA HIS A 68 -5.82 4.72 -3.69
C HIS A 68 -6.95 5.74 -3.75
N GLY A 69 -7.41 6.03 -4.96
CA GLY A 69 -8.55 6.90 -5.21
C GLY A 69 -9.43 6.34 -6.32
N PRO A 70 -10.60 6.95 -6.55
CA PRO A 70 -11.54 6.50 -7.58
C PRO A 70 -10.97 6.56 -9.00
N HIS A 71 -9.97 7.42 -9.23
CA HIS A 71 -9.35 7.63 -10.55
C HIS A 71 -8.05 6.86 -10.75
N GLY A 72 -7.55 6.14 -9.73
CA GLY A 72 -6.30 5.41 -9.86
C GLY A 72 -5.54 5.23 -8.56
N THR A 73 -4.30 4.77 -8.70
CA THR A 73 -3.36 4.66 -7.58
C THR A 73 -2.22 5.65 -7.77
N GLU A 74 -1.91 6.39 -6.72
CA GLU A 74 -0.84 7.38 -6.70
C GLU A 74 0.23 6.96 -5.70
N ILE A 75 1.49 6.94 -6.16
CA ILE A 75 2.66 6.77 -5.29
C ILE A 75 3.32 8.12 -5.16
N LEU A 76 3.18 8.71 -3.98
CA LEU A 76 3.87 9.93 -3.61
C LEU A 76 5.24 9.58 -3.07
N PHE A 77 6.26 10.31 -3.50
CA PHE A 77 7.62 10.13 -3.03
C PHE A 77 8.26 11.47 -2.66
N ASN A 78 9.01 11.49 -1.57
CA ASN A 78 9.74 12.68 -1.14
C ASN A 78 11.11 12.31 -0.58
N ALA A 79 12.07 13.21 -0.77
CA ALA A 79 13.34 13.14 -0.10
C ALA A 79 13.14 13.13 1.43
N PHE A 80 13.87 12.26 2.10
CA PHE A 80 13.72 12.00 3.51
C PHE A 80 15.08 11.74 4.14
N ALA A 81 15.31 12.25 5.35
CA ALA A 81 16.50 11.99 6.14
C ALA A 81 16.17 10.92 7.21
N PRO A 82 16.68 9.68 7.08
CA PRO A 82 16.29 8.61 8.01
C PRO A 82 16.74 8.85 9.46
N SER A 83 17.94 9.41 9.67
CA SER A 83 18.48 9.64 11.01
C SER A 83 17.78 10.78 11.75
N VAL A 84 17.41 10.52 13.01
CA VAL A 84 16.83 11.54 13.92
C VAL A 84 17.82 12.69 14.14
N LEU A 85 19.11 12.38 14.32
CA LEU A 85 20.14 13.40 14.49
C LEU A 85 20.21 14.32 13.26
N VAL A 86 20.14 13.75 12.06
CA VAL A 86 20.12 14.54 10.82
C VAL A 86 18.87 15.41 10.75
N ARG A 87 17.70 14.90 11.16
CA ARG A 87 16.48 15.71 11.22
C ARG A 87 16.58 16.85 12.24
N LEU A 88 17.19 16.62 13.40
CA LEU A 88 17.40 17.66 14.40
C LEU A 88 18.38 18.74 13.91
N LEU A 89 19.49 18.34 13.28
CA LEU A 89 20.43 19.26 12.63
C LEU A 89 19.76 20.02 11.48
N ALA A 90 18.81 19.38 10.80
CA ALA A 90 18.03 19.97 9.73
C ALA A 90 16.83 20.80 10.22
N MET A 91 16.50 20.90 11.51
CA MET A 91 15.43 21.83 11.94
C MET A 91 15.78 23.33 11.75
N GLY A 92 16.98 23.65 11.22
CA GLY A 92 17.40 25.01 10.78
C GLY A 92 17.27 25.26 9.26
N LEU A 93 18.08 26.17 8.69
CA LEU A 93 18.12 26.52 7.25
C LEU A 93 18.67 25.41 6.32
N ILE A 94 19.18 24.33 6.90
CA ILE A 94 19.91 23.24 6.24
C ILE A 94 19.03 22.26 5.39
N PRO A 95 17.72 22.01 5.63
CA PRO A 95 16.88 21.16 4.78
C PRO A 95 16.89 21.59 3.32
N ILE A 96 16.92 22.90 3.10
CA ILE A 96 16.90 23.50 1.76
C ILE A 96 18.17 23.10 1.00
N ILE A 97 19.33 23.08 1.66
CA ILE A 97 20.60 22.69 1.05
C ILE A 97 20.62 21.18 0.82
N ILE A 98 20.19 20.39 1.80
CA ILE A 98 20.17 18.92 1.73
C ILE A 98 19.31 18.42 0.57
N LEU A 99 18.13 19.01 0.34
CA LEU A 99 17.25 18.68 -0.80
C LEU A 99 17.89 18.94 -2.18
N TYR A 100 18.86 19.86 -2.26
CA TYR A 100 19.58 20.16 -3.50
C TYR A 100 20.92 19.43 -3.65
N THR A 101 21.36 18.67 -2.64
CA THR A 101 22.58 17.87 -2.74
C THR A 101 22.39 16.72 -3.74
N GLY A 102 23.43 16.47 -4.54
CA GLY A 102 23.46 15.44 -5.58
C GLY A 102 22.95 14.05 -5.16
N PRO A 103 23.21 13.55 -3.94
CA PRO A 103 22.79 12.21 -3.54
C PRO A 103 21.26 11.97 -3.54
N TRP A 104 20.44 12.94 -3.12
CA TRP A 104 18.99 12.78 -3.17
C TRP A 104 18.45 12.85 -4.59
N LYS A 105 19.00 13.74 -5.42
CA LYS A 105 18.64 13.83 -6.83
C LYS A 105 18.96 12.53 -7.55
N ALA A 106 20.12 11.94 -7.29
CA ALA A 106 20.51 10.64 -7.85
C ALA A 106 19.55 9.53 -7.39
N MET A 107 19.18 9.50 -6.11
CA MET A 107 18.24 8.50 -5.58
C MET A 107 16.83 8.65 -6.18
N ILE A 108 16.34 9.88 -6.33
CA ILE A 108 15.06 10.16 -6.99
C ILE A 108 15.13 9.75 -8.46
N ALA A 109 16.21 10.07 -9.17
CA ALA A 109 16.41 9.68 -10.56
C ALA A 109 16.40 8.15 -10.72
N GLU A 110 17.11 7.43 -9.85
CA GLU A 110 17.17 5.97 -9.88
C GLU A 110 15.79 5.35 -9.60
N PHE A 111 15.04 5.87 -8.63
CA PHE A 111 13.67 5.42 -8.37
C PHE A 111 12.73 5.69 -9.56
N LYS A 112 12.88 6.85 -10.21
CA LYS A 112 12.10 7.21 -11.41
C LYS A 112 12.45 6.33 -12.61
N GLU A 113 13.71 5.97 -12.78
CA GLU A 113 14.15 5.07 -13.85
C GLU A 113 13.66 3.64 -13.61
N TYR A 114 13.65 3.20 -12.34
CA TYR A 114 13.12 1.92 -11.93
C TYR A 114 11.60 1.79 -12.16
N ALA A 115 10.82 2.82 -11.82
CA ALA A 115 9.36 2.69 -11.76
C ALA A 115 8.69 2.22 -13.08
N PRO A 116 9.08 2.70 -14.28
CA PRO A 116 8.59 2.17 -15.55
C PRO A 116 8.99 0.72 -15.84
N SER A 117 10.05 0.20 -15.21
CA SER A 117 10.50 -1.19 -15.37
C SER A 117 9.83 -2.16 -14.40
N SER A 118 9.22 -1.66 -13.33
CA SER A 118 8.54 -2.47 -12.33
C SER A 118 7.28 -3.13 -12.91
N GLY A 119 7.21 -4.47 -12.80
CA GLY A 119 6.03 -5.22 -13.19
C GLY A 119 4.81 -4.83 -12.34
N LEU A 120 5.01 -4.68 -11.02
CA LEU A 120 3.93 -4.30 -10.10
C LEU A 120 3.32 -2.94 -10.47
N LEU A 121 4.17 -1.93 -10.70
CA LEU A 121 3.76 -0.56 -10.98
C LEU A 121 3.19 -0.40 -12.39
N ARG A 122 3.56 -1.28 -13.32
CA ARG A 122 2.91 -1.35 -14.65
C ARG A 122 1.56 -2.05 -14.63
N GLY A 123 1.15 -2.64 -13.50
CA GLY A 123 -0.04 -3.50 -13.46
C GLY A 123 0.19 -4.87 -14.11
N GLN A 124 1.44 -5.21 -14.41
CA GLN A 124 1.86 -6.53 -14.86
C GLN A 124 2.21 -7.35 -13.62
N LEU A 125 1.19 -7.73 -12.86
CA LEU A 125 1.36 -8.84 -11.93
C LEU A 125 1.62 -10.09 -12.76
N HIS A 126 2.84 -10.61 -12.68
CA HIS A 126 3.15 -11.96 -13.13
C HIS A 126 2.17 -12.93 -12.45
N GLY A 127 1.16 -13.42 -13.18
CA GLY A 127 0.48 -14.67 -12.83
C GLY A 127 -1.01 -14.65 -12.49
N GLN A 128 -1.78 -13.57 -12.70
CA GLN A 128 -3.25 -13.66 -12.57
C GLN A 128 -3.95 -12.89 -13.71
N GLY A 129 -4.42 -13.63 -14.72
CA GLY A 129 -5.24 -13.05 -15.78
C GLY A 129 -5.16 -13.70 -17.16
N ALA A 130 -4.52 -14.86 -17.34
CA ALA A 130 -4.93 -15.75 -18.42
C ALA A 130 -6.25 -16.39 -17.98
N ALA A 131 -7.37 -15.73 -18.29
CA ALA A 131 -8.65 -16.41 -18.30
C ALA A 131 -8.47 -17.67 -19.17
N PRO A 132 -8.75 -18.89 -18.68
CA PRO A 132 -8.83 -20.02 -19.58
C PRO A 132 -9.92 -19.66 -20.59
N GLN A 133 -9.48 -19.46 -21.84
CA GLN A 133 -10.35 -19.28 -22.98
C GLN A 133 -11.18 -20.56 -23.04
N MET A 134 -12.41 -20.49 -22.53
CA MET A 134 -13.40 -21.56 -22.62
C MET A 134 -13.78 -21.70 -24.10
N GLY A 135 -12.96 -22.46 -24.82
CA GLY A 135 -13.21 -22.94 -26.15
C GLY A 135 -13.34 -24.45 -26.13
N GLN A 136 -14.34 -24.91 -26.89
CA GLN A 136 -14.63 -26.28 -27.32
C GLN A 136 -15.42 -27.15 -26.34
N GLY A 137 -16.67 -27.39 -26.77
CA GLY A 137 -17.55 -28.40 -26.20
C GLY A 137 -17.17 -29.84 -26.54
N TYR A 138 -18.15 -30.72 -26.30
CA TYR A 138 -18.17 -32.19 -26.34
C TYR A 138 -17.93 -32.86 -24.96
N PRO A 139 -18.51 -34.06 -24.72
CA PRO A 139 -19.84 -34.20 -24.13
C PRO A 139 -19.78 -34.93 -22.77
N ALA A 140 -20.94 -35.00 -22.12
CA ALA A 140 -21.18 -35.75 -20.89
C ALA A 140 -20.72 -37.21 -20.96
N GLN A 141 -20.05 -37.70 -19.90
CA GLN A 141 -20.27 -39.07 -19.44
C GLN A 141 -19.90 -39.31 -17.97
N ALA A 142 -20.87 -39.96 -17.33
CA ALA A 142 -20.99 -40.56 -16.00
C ALA A 142 -19.74 -41.10 -15.31
N GLY A 143 -19.75 -40.98 -13.97
CA GLY A 143 -19.32 -42.07 -13.09
C GLY A 143 -18.42 -41.65 -11.92
N TYR A 144 -19.02 -41.39 -10.76
CA TYR A 144 -18.31 -41.57 -9.48
C TYR A 144 -19.22 -42.30 -8.48
N PRO A 145 -18.78 -43.44 -7.91
CA PRO A 145 -19.45 -44.07 -6.79
C PRO A 145 -19.24 -43.28 -5.50
N GLN A 146 -20.31 -43.24 -4.70
CA GLN A 146 -20.41 -42.64 -3.37
C GLN A 146 -19.30 -43.11 -2.42
N GLN A 147 -18.69 -42.17 -1.70
CA GLN A 147 -18.01 -42.45 -0.44
C GLN A 147 -19.01 -42.36 0.73
N PRO A 148 -18.99 -43.30 1.70
CA PRO A 148 -19.87 -43.26 2.85
C PRO A 148 -19.47 -42.16 3.85
N GLN A 149 -20.43 -41.31 4.20
CA GLN A 149 -20.34 -40.36 5.31
C GLN A 149 -20.23 -41.12 6.64
N GLN A 150 -19.09 -41.01 7.32
CA GLN A 150 -19.00 -41.32 8.75
C GLN A 150 -19.52 -40.13 9.55
N GLY A 151 -20.70 -40.33 10.15
CA GLY A 151 -21.32 -39.40 11.07
C GLY A 151 -20.56 -39.34 12.39
N TYR A 152 -20.31 -38.11 12.86
CA TYR A 152 -20.09 -37.85 14.27
C TYR A 152 -21.38 -37.29 14.86
N ALA A 153 -21.85 -37.96 15.91
CA ALA A 153 -23.04 -37.61 16.67
C ALA A 153 -22.82 -36.32 17.49
N PRO A 154 -23.89 -35.55 17.74
CA PRO A 154 -23.87 -34.32 18.53
C PRO A 154 -23.96 -34.65 20.04
N GLN A 155 -23.13 -34.02 20.86
CA GLN A 155 -23.24 -34.10 22.31
C GLN A 155 -23.79 -32.77 22.86
N GLY A 156 -25.03 -32.82 23.38
CA GLY A 156 -25.68 -31.76 24.18
C GLY A 156 -24.88 -31.46 25.46
N HIS A 157 -25.04 -30.33 26.14
CA HIS A 157 -26.23 -29.64 26.68
C HIS A 157 -25.74 -28.26 27.25
N PRO A 158 -26.53 -27.49 28.03
CA PRO A 158 -27.84 -26.87 27.82
C PRO A 158 -27.77 -25.32 27.95
N PRO A 159 -28.87 -24.57 27.76
CA PRO A 159 -28.88 -23.11 27.83
C PRO A 159 -29.11 -22.58 29.26
N GLN A 160 -28.39 -21.53 29.62
CA GLN A 160 -28.74 -20.54 30.65
C GLN A 160 -28.64 -19.17 29.95
N GLY A 161 -29.63 -18.28 29.90
CA GLY A 161 -30.79 -18.10 30.78
C GLY A 161 -30.57 -16.86 31.64
N HIS A 162 -31.23 -15.75 31.25
CA HIS A 162 -31.58 -14.55 32.04
C HIS A 162 -30.65 -13.30 31.94
N PRO A 163 -31.15 -12.08 32.27
CA PRO A 163 -32.06 -11.32 31.43
C PRO A 163 -31.76 -9.80 31.40
N GLY A 164 -32.29 -9.10 30.39
CA GLY A 164 -32.99 -7.83 30.64
C GLY A 164 -32.19 -6.51 30.61
N GLN A 165 -32.89 -5.53 30.02
CA GLN A 165 -32.83 -4.08 30.27
C GLN A 165 -31.63 -3.34 29.67
N GLY A 166 -31.79 -2.22 28.96
CA GLY A 166 -32.94 -1.33 28.92
C GLY A 166 -32.92 -0.38 27.73
N TYR A 167 -34.13 0.11 27.48
CA TYR A 167 -34.48 1.22 26.62
C TYR A 167 -33.73 2.48 27.04
N GLY A 168 -33.14 3.17 26.07
CA GLY A 168 -32.61 4.51 26.22
C GLY A 168 -32.83 5.28 24.93
N GLN A 169 -34.06 5.75 24.73
CA GLN A 169 -34.33 6.86 23.81
C GLN A 169 -33.53 8.07 24.28
N GLN A 170 -32.94 8.83 23.35
CA GLN A 170 -32.71 10.24 23.59
C GLN A 170 -33.13 11.04 22.35
N PRO A 171 -34.17 11.88 22.47
CA PRO A 171 -34.61 12.79 21.42
C PRO A 171 -33.83 14.11 21.50
N GLY A 172 -33.76 14.84 20.38
CA GLY A 172 -33.15 16.16 20.37
C GLY A 172 -33.20 16.85 19.01
N GLN A 173 -34.40 17.12 18.51
CA GLN A 173 -34.64 18.10 17.45
C GLN A 173 -34.10 19.47 17.90
N GLY A 174 -33.15 20.02 17.14
CA GLY A 174 -32.75 21.42 17.20
C GLY A 174 -33.24 22.15 15.97
N ASN A 175 -34.52 22.53 15.98
CA ASN A 175 -35.12 23.49 15.06
C ASN A 175 -34.84 24.90 15.61
N TRP A 176 -33.93 25.64 15.00
CA TRP A 176 -33.80 27.08 15.21
C TRP A 176 -34.16 27.78 13.91
N GLY A 177 -35.41 28.24 13.86
CA GLY A 177 -35.90 29.12 12.81
C GLY A 177 -35.53 30.59 13.08
N GLN A 178 -35.56 31.33 11.97
CA GLN A 178 -35.98 32.74 11.84
C GLN A 178 -35.17 33.83 12.55
N ASN A 179 -34.43 34.61 11.77
CA ASN A 179 -34.94 35.86 11.17
C ASN A 179 -34.10 36.25 9.96
#